data_AF-A0A0B7BZ12-F1
#
_entry.id   AF-A0A0B7BZ12-F1
#
_cell.length_a   1.000
_cell.length_b   1.000
_cell.length_c   1.000
_cell.angle_alpha   90.00
_cell.angle_beta   90.00
_cell.angle_gamma   90.00
#
_symmetry.space_group_name_H-M   'P 1'
#
loop_
_entity.id
_entity.type
_entity.pdbx_description
1 polymer ?
#
loop_
_entity_poly.entity_id
_entity_poly.type
_entity_poly.pdbx_seq_one_letter_code
_entity_poly.pdbx_strand_id
1 'polypeptide(L)'
;GCIRSLKVNGRNINITDTLVIQDVSGCFKNVESGAYFDGESWGAFKSDFVLEPRYSMNMEFRTTSDSGVLLSAVSHLGYGLTLELHLGKVKLGLKNSDGEFRSETTNDNLFLFCDNKWHVVRASFFDGELSVTV
;
A
#
# COMPACT_ATOMS: atom_id res chain seq x y z
N GLY A 1 11.19 15.31 1.47
CA GLY A 1 10.77 16.45 2.32
C GLY A 1 10.51 17.67 1.45
N CYS A 2 9.92 18.75 1.98
CA CYS A 2 9.61 19.95 1.20
C CYS A 2 10.60 21.10 1.47
N ILE A 3 11.07 21.77 0.42
CA ILE A 3 11.95 22.95 0.53
C ILE A 3 11.24 24.15 -0.11
N ARG A 4 11.31 25.31 0.57
CA ARG A 4 10.82 26.59 0.02
C ARG A 4 11.75 27.73 0.41
N SER A 5 11.69 28.82 -0.36
CA SER A 5 12.36 30.08 -0.04
C SER A 5 13.87 29.93 0.21
N LEU A 6 14.55 29.14 -0.64
CA LEU A 6 15.99 28.92 -0.54
C LEU A 6 16.75 30.25 -0.64
N LYS A 7 17.64 30.50 0.32
CA LYS A 7 18.53 31.66 0.34
C LYS A 7 19.98 31.20 0.46
N VAL A 8 20.85 31.74 -0.38
CA VAL A 8 22.30 31.51 -0.33
C VAL A 8 22.98 32.87 -0.27
N ASN A 9 23.81 33.10 0.75
CA ASN A 9 24.48 34.40 0.99
C ASN A 9 23.51 35.59 0.96
N GLY A 10 22.32 35.43 1.56
CA GLY A 10 21.29 36.47 1.62
C GLY A 10 20.49 36.68 0.32
N ARG A 11 20.82 35.99 -0.77
CA ARG A 11 20.11 36.08 -2.06
C ARG A 11 19.11 34.95 -2.20
N ASN A 12 17.89 35.28 -2.65
CA ASN A 12 16.88 34.28 -2.99
C ASN A 12 17.33 33.51 -4.24
N ILE A 13 17.24 32.19 -4.19
CA ILE A 13 17.49 31.31 -5.33
C ILE A 13 16.15 30.76 -5.80
N ASN A 14 15.87 30.92 -7.10
CA ASN A 14 14.71 30.29 -7.71
C ASN A 14 15.03 28.82 -8.05
N ILE A 15 14.56 27.91 -7.21
CA ILE A 15 14.83 26.47 -7.36
C ILE A 15 14.13 25.84 -8.57
N THR A 16 13.17 26.53 -9.19
CA THR A 16 12.50 26.05 -10.42
C THR A 16 13.18 26.58 -11.69
N ASP A 17 14.11 27.52 -11.57
CA ASP A 17 14.88 28.10 -12.69
C ASP A 17 16.24 27.42 -12.76
N THR A 18 16.24 26.14 -13.16
CA THR A 18 17.44 25.31 -13.27
C THR A 18 17.42 24.50 -14.55
N LEU A 19 18.60 24.14 -15.06
CA LEU A 19 18.74 23.42 -16.33
C LEU A 19 18.25 21.96 -16.26
N VAL A 20 18.27 21.35 -15.07
CA VAL A 20 17.90 19.95 -14.86
C VAL A 20 17.07 19.84 -13.58
N ILE A 21 15.84 19.34 -13.73
CA ILE A 21 14.93 19.01 -12.64
C ILE A 21 14.57 17.53 -12.81
N GLN A 22 14.87 16.71 -11.80
CA GLN A 22 14.61 15.28 -11.81
C GLN A 22 13.97 14.86 -10.49
N ASP A 23 12.89 14.06 -10.57
CA ASP A 23 12.17 13.49 -9.42
C ASP A 23 11.69 14.53 -8.39
N VAL A 24 11.28 15.72 -8.87
CA VAL A 24 10.72 16.80 -8.06
C VAL A 24 9.25 17.01 -8.40
N SER A 25 8.41 17.07 -7.36
CA SER A 25 6.99 17.41 -7.45
C SER A 25 6.61 18.51 -6.46
N GLY A 26 5.40 19.03 -6.59
CA GLY A 26 4.84 19.98 -5.64
C GLY A 26 4.61 19.35 -4.27
N CYS A 27 4.72 20.16 -3.21
CA CYS A 27 4.44 19.71 -1.85
C CYS A 27 2.96 19.87 -1.49
N PHE A 28 2.41 18.93 -0.72
CA PHE A 28 1.14 19.15 -0.05
C PHE A 28 1.29 20.13 1.13
N LYS A 29 0.21 20.85 1.44
CA LYS A 29 0.17 21.80 2.57
C LYS A 29 0.26 21.09 3.92
N ASN A 30 -0.44 19.97 4.05
CA ASN A 30 -0.42 19.10 5.21
C ASN A 30 0.10 17.74 4.73
N VAL A 31 1.14 17.22 5.38
CA VAL A 31 1.80 15.97 5.01
C VAL A 31 1.95 15.09 6.23
N GLU A 32 1.97 13.78 5.98
CA GLU A 32 2.39 12.76 6.93
C GLU A 32 3.36 11.81 6.20
N SER A 33 4.10 11.01 6.96
CA SER A 33 5.00 10.03 6.35
C SER A 33 4.18 8.87 5.78
N GLY A 34 4.39 8.54 4.52
CA GLY A 34 3.68 7.46 3.84
C GLY A 34 3.84 7.54 2.32
N ALA A 35 3.22 6.59 1.64
CA ALA A 35 3.05 6.62 0.19
C ALA A 35 1.61 7.03 -0.14
N TYR A 36 1.44 7.99 -1.04
CA TYR A 36 0.13 8.44 -1.50
C TYR A 36 -0.16 7.83 -2.88
N PHE A 37 -1.34 7.23 -3.01
CA PHE A 37 -1.86 6.67 -4.25
C PHE A 37 -3.14 7.42 -4.59
N ASP A 38 -3.19 8.02 -5.77
CA ASP A 38 -4.29 8.86 -6.27
C ASP A 38 -5.44 8.07 -6.92
N GLY A 39 -5.31 6.74 -7.01
CA GLY A 39 -6.26 5.84 -7.65
C GLY A 39 -5.88 5.45 -9.08
N GLU A 40 -4.91 6.12 -9.69
CA GLU A 40 -4.37 5.79 -11.02
C GLU A 40 -2.91 5.28 -10.95
N SER A 41 -2.31 5.37 -9.76
CA SER A 41 -0.92 5.01 -9.49
C SER A 41 -0.79 3.65 -8.79
N TRP A 42 0.36 3.01 -9.00
CA TRP A 42 0.81 1.81 -8.29
C TRP A 42 2.33 1.87 -8.10
N GLY A 43 2.86 1.08 -7.17
CA GLY A 43 4.29 1.04 -6.86
C GLY A 43 4.83 -0.39 -6.83
N ALA A 44 5.98 -0.61 -7.45
CA ALA A 44 6.73 -1.86 -7.34
C ALA A 44 7.75 -1.77 -6.20
N PHE A 45 7.57 -2.58 -5.16
CA PHE A 45 8.52 -2.64 -4.05
C PHE A 45 9.67 -3.63 -4.29
N LYS A 46 9.37 -4.78 -4.87
CA LYS A 46 10.34 -5.86 -5.10
C LYS A 46 9.90 -6.69 -6.31
N SER A 47 10.83 -7.00 -7.21
CA SER A 47 10.56 -7.79 -8.42
C SER A 47 10.76 -9.29 -8.22
N ASP A 48 11.51 -9.68 -7.19
CA ASP A 48 11.87 -11.06 -6.84
C ASP A 48 11.20 -11.50 -5.53
N PHE A 49 9.91 -11.20 -5.37
CA PHE A 49 9.16 -11.66 -4.21
C PHE A 49 9.01 -13.19 -4.25
N VAL A 50 9.46 -13.86 -3.18
CA VAL A 50 9.30 -15.30 -2.98
C VAL A 50 8.29 -15.49 -1.87
N LEU A 51 7.23 -16.22 -2.17
CA LEU A 51 6.21 -16.58 -1.20
C LEU A 51 6.69 -17.79 -0.40
N GLU A 52 7.09 -17.54 0.84
CA GLU A 52 7.55 -18.59 1.76
C GLU A 52 6.38 -19.50 2.19
N PRO A 53 6.64 -20.78 2.57
CA PRO A 53 5.61 -21.69 3.06
C PRO A 53 4.87 -21.17 4.30
N ARG A 54 5.52 -20.30 5.07
CA ARG A 54 4.94 -19.55 6.19
C ARG A 54 5.22 -18.08 5.95
N TYR A 55 4.20 -17.24 6.02
CA TYR A 55 4.39 -15.80 5.87
C TYR A 55 3.58 -15.00 6.88
N SER A 56 4.09 -13.81 7.20
CA SER A 56 3.39 -12.81 7.99
C SER A 56 3.70 -11.42 7.43
N MET A 57 2.68 -10.57 7.43
CA MET A 57 2.77 -9.20 6.97
C MET A 57 1.99 -8.27 7.91
N ASN A 58 2.52 -7.07 8.07
CA ASN A 58 1.87 -5.95 8.72
C ASN A 58 1.96 -4.74 7.78
N MET A 59 0.84 -4.03 7.60
CA MET A 59 0.84 -2.72 6.95
C MET A 59 -0.24 -1.82 7.52
N GLU A 60 -0.09 -0.52 7.30
CA GLU A 60 -1.10 0.48 7.63
C GLU A 60 -1.66 1.10 6.35
N PHE A 61 -2.97 1.32 6.30
CA PHE A 61 -3.61 2.05 5.21
C PHE A 61 -4.71 2.97 5.72
N ARG A 62 -5.00 4.02 4.95
CA ARG A 62 -6.21 4.82 5.06
C ARG A 62 -6.74 5.13 3.67
N THR A 63 -8.06 5.14 3.52
CA THR A 63 -8.70 5.42 2.22
C THR A 63 -10.09 6.01 2.43
N THR A 64 -10.64 6.61 1.38
CA THR A 64 -12.06 6.99 1.26
C THR A 64 -12.80 6.14 0.24
N SER A 65 -12.10 5.20 -0.42
CA SER A 65 -12.69 4.23 -1.36
C SER A 65 -13.06 2.96 -0.61
N ASP A 66 -14.23 2.39 -0.90
CA ASP A 66 -14.67 1.10 -0.34
C ASP A 66 -14.04 -0.11 -1.02
N SER A 67 -13.25 0.13 -2.07
CA SER A 67 -12.64 -0.88 -2.92
C SER A 67 -11.27 -0.43 -3.45
N GLY A 68 -10.31 -1.34 -3.50
CA GLY A 68 -8.97 -1.12 -4.04
C GLY A 68 -7.99 -2.23 -3.69
N VAL A 69 -7.05 -2.51 -4.60
CA VAL A 69 -5.94 -3.44 -4.34
C VAL A 69 -4.93 -2.75 -3.42
N LEU A 70 -4.55 -3.42 -2.32
CA LEU A 70 -3.56 -2.91 -1.37
C LEU A 70 -2.17 -3.49 -1.63
N LEU A 71 -2.09 -4.79 -1.90
CA LEU A 71 -0.86 -5.48 -2.25
C LEU A 71 -1.17 -6.66 -3.16
N SER A 72 -0.36 -6.86 -4.19
CA SER A 72 -0.40 -8.09 -4.99
C SER A 72 1.00 -8.54 -5.35
N ALA A 73 1.24 -9.84 -5.26
CA ALA A 73 2.46 -10.49 -5.70
C ALA A 73 2.11 -11.76 -6.47
N VAL A 74 2.79 -11.97 -7.60
CA VAL A 74 2.61 -13.15 -8.44
C VAL A 74 3.96 -13.67 -8.89
N SER A 75 4.14 -14.98 -8.80
CA SER A 75 5.32 -15.69 -9.30
C SER A 75 5.10 -16.16 -10.73
N HIS A 76 6.20 -16.48 -11.43
CA HIS A 76 6.14 -17.08 -12.77
C HIS A 76 5.40 -18.43 -12.82
N LEU A 77 5.26 -19.11 -11.68
CA LEU A 77 4.54 -20.38 -11.56
C LEU A 77 3.03 -20.21 -11.35
N GLY A 78 2.53 -18.96 -11.32
CA GLY A 78 1.12 -18.65 -11.07
C GLY A 78 0.71 -18.73 -9.60
N TYR A 79 1.65 -18.97 -8.69
CA TYR A 79 1.44 -18.76 -7.25
C TYR A 79 1.44 -17.27 -6.94
N GLY A 80 0.62 -16.84 -6.00
CA GLY A 80 0.50 -15.44 -5.68
C GLY A 80 -0.31 -15.15 -4.42
N LEU A 81 -0.29 -13.89 -4.04
CA LEU A 81 -0.98 -13.34 -2.89
C LEU A 81 -1.59 -12.00 -3.29
N THR A 82 -2.85 -11.79 -2.90
CA THR A 82 -3.52 -10.51 -3.09
C THR A 82 -4.21 -10.11 -1.79
N LEU A 83 -3.89 -8.91 -1.31
CA LEU A 83 -4.60 -8.20 -0.26
C LEU A 83 -5.37 -7.04 -0.89
N GLU A 84 -6.67 -6.98 -0.64
CA GLU A 84 -7.55 -5.96 -1.19
C GLU A 84 -8.59 -5.51 -0.17
N LEU A 85 -9.05 -4.27 -0.31
CA LEU A 85 -10.33 -3.83 0.23
C LEU A 85 -11.36 -4.02 -0.89
N HIS A 86 -12.47 -4.70 -0.61
CA HIS A 86 -13.55 -4.83 -1.59
C HIS A 86 -14.91 -4.88 -0.89
N LEU A 87 -15.79 -3.94 -1.22
CA LEU A 87 -17.10 -3.76 -0.61
C LEU A 87 -16.99 -3.70 0.93
N GLY A 88 -16.04 -2.89 1.44
CA GLY A 88 -15.89 -2.63 2.89
C GLY A 88 -15.28 -3.78 3.70
N LYS A 89 -14.87 -4.87 3.04
CA LYS A 89 -14.16 -5.99 3.68
C LYS A 89 -12.72 -6.04 3.22
N VAL A 90 -11.81 -6.22 4.17
CA VAL A 90 -10.41 -6.55 3.83
C VAL A 90 -10.35 -8.04 3.55
N LYS A 91 -9.87 -8.39 2.36
CA LYS A 91 -9.82 -9.75 1.81
C LYS A 91 -8.39 -10.12 1.47
N LEU A 92 -8.04 -11.35 1.79
CA LEU A 92 -6.76 -11.95 1.50
C LEU A 92 -6.97 -13.22 0.69
N GLY A 93 -6.35 -13.27 -0.49
CA GLY A 93 -6.27 -14.45 -1.33
C GLY A 93 -4.84 -14.95 -1.41
N LEU A 94 -4.66 -16.26 -1.33
CA LEU A 94 -3.37 -16.94 -1.46
C LEU A 94 -3.51 -18.12 -2.42
N LYS A 95 -2.58 -18.25 -3.35
CA LYS A 95 -2.44 -19.42 -4.22
C LYS A 95 -1.01 -19.92 -4.13
N ASN A 96 -0.82 -21.15 -3.70
CA ASN A 96 0.50 -21.79 -3.59
C ASN A 96 0.42 -23.25 -4.09
N SER A 97 1.45 -24.05 -3.79
CA SER A 97 1.51 -25.48 -4.14
C SER A 97 0.41 -26.33 -3.50
N ASP A 98 -0.11 -25.88 -2.35
CA ASP A 98 -1.04 -26.64 -1.52
C ASP A 98 -2.50 -26.34 -1.86
N GLY A 99 -2.76 -25.22 -2.56
CA GLY A 99 -4.07 -24.87 -3.08
C GLY A 99 -4.34 -23.38 -3.15
N GLU A 100 -5.64 -23.04 -3.14
CA GLU A 100 -6.13 -21.67 -3.05
C GLU A 100 -6.83 -21.45 -1.71
N PHE A 101 -6.46 -20.39 -1.01
CA PHE A 101 -6.98 -20.02 0.30
C PHE A 101 -7.56 -18.61 0.23
N ARG A 102 -8.63 -18.38 0.99
CA ARG A 102 -9.28 -17.06 1.12
C ARG A 102 -9.60 -16.79 2.58
N SER A 103 -9.43 -15.54 3.00
CA SER A 103 -9.77 -15.06 4.33
C SER A 103 -10.28 -13.62 4.22
N GLU A 104 -11.29 -13.25 5.00
CA GLU A 104 -11.83 -11.89 5.01
C GLU A 104 -12.29 -11.48 6.41
N THR A 105 -12.31 -10.16 6.66
CA THR A 105 -12.85 -9.62 7.91
C THR A 105 -14.35 -9.87 8.04
N THR A 106 -14.80 -10.26 9.24
CA THR A 106 -16.22 -10.40 9.58
C THR A 106 -16.79 -9.05 10.02
N ASN A 107 -17.12 -8.19 9.06
CA ASN A 107 -17.82 -6.94 9.35
C ASN A 107 -18.88 -6.68 8.28
N ASP A 108 -19.99 -6.04 8.68
CA ASP A 108 -21.11 -5.71 7.79
C ASP A 108 -21.18 -4.22 7.47
N ASN A 109 -20.27 -3.41 8.01
CA ASN A 109 -20.25 -1.98 7.79
C ASN A 109 -19.35 -1.64 6.60
N LEU A 110 -19.98 -1.32 5.46
CA LEU A 110 -19.31 -0.91 4.22
C LEU A 110 -18.26 0.21 4.42
N PHE A 111 -18.46 1.07 5.42
CA PHE A 111 -17.64 2.25 5.66
C PHE A 111 -16.58 2.08 6.74
N LEU A 112 -16.45 0.90 7.34
CA LEU A 112 -15.56 0.68 8.50
C LEU A 112 -14.09 1.02 8.19
N PHE A 113 -13.64 0.68 6.98
CA PHE A 113 -12.23 0.83 6.58
C PHE A 113 -11.98 1.94 5.54
N CYS A 114 -13.02 2.68 5.16
CA CYS A 114 -12.91 3.83 4.27
C CYS A 114 -13.29 5.16 4.95
N ASP A 115 -13.11 5.22 6.27
CA ASP A 115 -13.38 6.41 7.10
C ASP A 115 -12.23 7.44 7.09
N ASN A 116 -11.27 7.28 6.18
CA ASN A 116 -10.06 8.09 6.06
C ASN A 116 -9.17 8.11 7.32
N LYS A 117 -9.29 7.12 8.21
CA LYS A 117 -8.36 6.90 9.33
C LYS A 117 -7.41 5.76 9.03
N TRP A 118 -6.32 5.72 9.78
CA TRP A 118 -5.32 4.66 9.70
C TRP A 118 -5.86 3.35 10.31
N HIS A 119 -5.75 2.27 9.55
CA HIS A 119 -6.12 0.91 9.93
C HIS A 119 -4.88 -0.01 9.81
N VAL A 120 -4.68 -0.91 10.77
CA VAL A 120 -3.50 -1.79 10.83
C VAL A 120 -3.87 -3.19 10.37
N VAL A 121 -3.52 -3.55 9.14
CA VAL A 121 -3.76 -4.89 8.61
C VAL A 121 -2.65 -5.82 9.03
N ARG A 122 -3.03 -6.98 9.57
CA ARG A 122 -2.13 -8.11 9.81
C ARG A 122 -2.64 -9.30 9.02
N ALA A 123 -1.74 -9.91 8.26
CA ALA A 123 -2.02 -11.07 7.44
C ALA A 123 -1.00 -12.17 7.74
N SER A 124 -1.45 -13.41 7.75
CA SER A 124 -0.55 -14.55 7.93
C SER A 124 -1.05 -15.83 7.31
N PHE A 125 -0.11 -16.71 6.97
CA PHE A 125 -0.36 -18.09 6.61
C PHE A 125 0.57 -18.99 7.41
N PHE A 126 -0.02 -19.86 8.22
CA PHE A 126 0.69 -20.82 9.05
C PHE A 126 -0.05 -22.15 9.03
N ASP A 127 0.67 -23.23 8.74
CA ASP A 127 0.18 -24.61 8.81
C ASP A 127 -1.16 -24.84 8.07
N GLY A 128 -1.30 -24.24 6.88
CA GLY A 128 -2.50 -24.36 6.04
C GLY A 128 -3.64 -23.41 6.39
N GLU A 129 -3.47 -22.57 7.41
CA GLU A 129 -4.47 -21.60 7.84
C GLU A 129 -4.11 -20.19 7.35
N LEU A 130 -5.03 -19.57 6.61
CA LEU A 130 -4.93 -18.20 6.13
C LEU A 130 -5.77 -17.26 7.00
N SER A 131 -5.13 -16.24 7.57
CA SER A 131 -5.81 -15.27 8.42
C SER A 131 -5.51 -13.82 8.01
N VAL A 132 -6.53 -12.98 8.13
CA VAL A 132 -6.43 -11.52 8.00
C VAL A 132 -7.22 -10.85 9.12
N THR A 133 -6.61 -9.84 9.74
CA THR A 133 -7.22 -9.03 10.79
C THR A 133 -6.88 -7.56 10.57
N VAL A 134 -7.76 -6.68 11.00
CA VAL A 134 -7.59 -5.22 10.91
C VAL A 134 -7.86 -4.62 12.28
#